data_AF-A0A947G6M9-F1
#
_entry.id   AF-A0A947G6M9-F1
#
_cell.length_a   1.000
_cell.length_b   1.000
_cell.length_c   1.000
_cell.angle_alpha   90.00
_cell.angle_beta   90.00
_cell.angle_gamma   90.00
#
_symmetry.space_group_name_H-M   'P 1'
#
loop_
_entity.id
_entity.type
_entity.pdbx_description
1 polymer ?
#
loop_
_entity_poly.entity_id
_entity_poly.type
_entity_poly.pdbx_seq_one_letter_code
_entity_poly.pdbx_strand_id
1 'polypeptide(L)'
;MNHRLAILSLLTVTGAAACGPGQPSSGSGPGGKTDTPASSADALCREQAGGDSEAFQKCRDEAAAAHCELRAADALRSAQRAFTKDAIRWSCSDVEGVNTNGADDRGQEYCEYFAVVQLPPEIEGGELPEPAEVGRTGSFGPSQIELTDDQLFAIEDQFDIDPSAVVGQCVFTSWHQDIEVDLPVCTDGQCPNLTTGDRSLPAWMSSGDLGVPLTPEVMKMKVGINSNSAAADLFEKCMTNPPVGDIDDPNDPLHDDYFRGCWASYQLYQTEWRRSDPSVCAAGVRLAECGCGVDTDGDGLADITDLAEIARAVVPPQPGADGSVSLRGFALGTWSGKSELPAGCRHIDTGDGSQTLVGCDLTAGDLMSNPDLKQQCREKYGDNVVVHVPVPAAAIVCSNPQGGSYADSCGALPWVIGDEGAEPLTCDSAELQDEPECSPESCCKVCVNSKACGNSCIAEDQTCSQPPGCACDG
;
A
#
# COMPACT_ATOMS: atom_id res chain seq x y z
N MET A 1 60.95 20.27 -46.60
CA MET A 1 61.80 19.14 -47.04
C MET A 1 61.71 18.06 -45.97
N ASN A 2 61.46 16.84 -46.43
CA ASN A 2 61.02 15.67 -45.67
C ASN A 2 61.92 15.28 -44.49
N HIS A 3 61.32 14.94 -43.36
CA HIS A 3 61.70 13.76 -42.55
C HIS A 3 60.50 13.32 -41.68
N ARG A 4 59.96 12.13 -41.97
CA ARG A 4 59.07 11.37 -41.09
C ARG A 4 59.95 10.37 -40.32
N LEU A 5 59.95 10.47 -38.99
CA LEU A 5 60.46 9.41 -38.11
C LEU A 5 59.26 8.52 -37.73
N ALA A 6 59.39 7.22 -37.98
CA ALA A 6 58.48 6.20 -37.46
C ALA A 6 59.11 5.58 -36.22
N ILE A 7 58.40 5.59 -35.10
CA ILE A 7 58.73 4.79 -33.91
C ILE A 7 57.61 3.78 -33.73
N LEU A 8 57.98 2.50 -33.87
CA LEU A 8 57.16 1.33 -33.66
C LEU A 8 57.26 0.97 -32.16
N SER A 9 56.16 1.03 -31.42
CA SER A 9 56.09 0.47 -30.06
C SER A 9 55.12 -0.71 -30.08
N LEU A 10 55.68 -1.92 -29.94
CA LEU A 10 54.93 -3.11 -29.56
C LEU A 10 54.53 -2.98 -28.09
N LEU A 11 53.23 -3.01 -27.81
CA LEU A 11 52.69 -3.31 -26.48
C LEU A 11 51.96 -4.65 -26.55
N THR A 12 52.52 -5.64 -25.85
CA THR A 12 51.87 -6.91 -25.50
C THR A 12 50.81 -6.65 -24.42
N VAL A 13 49.54 -6.94 -24.73
CA VAL A 13 48.45 -6.98 -23.76
C VAL A 13 48.29 -8.42 -23.29
N THR A 14 48.66 -8.68 -22.04
CA THR A 14 48.19 -9.86 -21.29
C THR A 14 46.93 -9.46 -20.54
N GLY A 15 45.79 -10.00 -20.97
CA GLY A 15 44.50 -9.82 -20.29
C GLY A 15 44.38 -10.77 -19.10
N ALA A 16 44.24 -10.20 -17.91
CA ALA A 16 43.64 -10.84 -16.75
C ALA A 16 42.38 -10.02 -16.41
N ALA A 17 41.21 -10.63 -16.54
CA ALA A 17 39.95 -10.03 -16.14
C ALA A 17 39.83 -10.13 -14.62
N ALA A 18 39.89 -8.99 -13.93
CA ALA A 18 39.51 -8.85 -12.54
C ALA A 18 38.24 -8.00 -12.50
N CYS A 19 37.12 -8.59 -12.08
CA CYS A 19 35.91 -7.87 -11.73
C CYS A 19 36.18 -7.09 -10.44
N GLY A 20 36.34 -5.77 -10.54
CA GLY A 20 36.37 -4.89 -9.38
C GLY A 20 34.94 -4.51 -8.95
N PRO A 21 34.70 -4.24 -7.65
CA PRO A 21 33.41 -3.75 -7.18
C PRO A 21 33.17 -2.34 -7.76
N GLY A 22 32.16 -2.21 -8.61
CA GLY A 22 31.72 -0.92 -9.13
C GLY A 22 31.15 -0.07 -8.00
N GLN A 23 31.68 1.14 -7.83
CA GLN A 23 31.04 2.16 -7.00
C GLN A 23 29.63 2.43 -7.52
N PRO A 24 28.60 2.50 -6.64
CA PRO A 24 27.31 3.01 -7.05
C PRO A 24 27.49 4.47 -7.47
N SER A 25 27.18 4.77 -8.73
CA SER A 25 27.18 6.13 -9.23
C SER A 25 26.12 6.92 -8.47
N SER A 26 26.57 7.90 -7.69
CA SER A 26 25.74 8.89 -6.99
C SER A 26 25.07 9.82 -8.01
N GLY A 27 24.05 9.31 -8.71
CA GLY A 27 23.15 10.10 -9.52
C GLY A 27 22.22 10.88 -8.60
N SER A 28 22.52 12.16 -8.39
CA SER A 28 21.64 13.09 -7.69
C SER A 28 20.47 13.44 -8.63
N GLY A 29 19.47 12.57 -8.74
CA GLY A 29 18.21 12.84 -9.40
C GLY A 29 17.18 13.42 -8.41
N PRO A 30 16.26 14.30 -8.85
CA PRO A 30 15.37 15.02 -7.95
C PRO A 30 14.29 14.08 -7.42
N GLY A 31 14.41 13.61 -6.18
CA GLY A 31 13.30 13.22 -5.28
C GLY A 31 12.21 12.28 -5.80
N GLY A 32 12.40 11.63 -6.95
CA GLY A 32 11.44 10.69 -7.52
C GLY A 32 11.40 9.46 -6.64
N LYS A 33 10.21 9.10 -6.17
CA LYS A 33 9.94 7.80 -5.56
C LYS A 33 10.36 6.76 -6.60
N THR A 34 11.58 6.21 -6.51
CA THR A 34 12.05 5.14 -7.40
C THR A 34 11.45 3.83 -6.92
N ASP A 35 10.12 3.79 -6.84
CA ASP A 35 9.29 2.60 -6.69
C ASP A 35 9.22 1.83 -8.01
N THR A 36 10.19 2.00 -8.91
CA THR A 36 10.28 1.18 -10.13
C THR A 36 10.50 -0.26 -9.67
N PRO A 37 9.57 -1.17 -9.98
CA PRO A 37 9.56 -2.47 -9.37
C PRO A 37 10.54 -3.36 -10.09
N ALA A 38 10.63 -4.58 -9.61
CA ALA A 38 11.63 -5.52 -10.04
C ALA A 38 11.49 -5.90 -11.53
N SER A 39 10.40 -5.61 -12.25
CA SER A 39 10.32 -5.79 -13.72
C SER A 39 11.40 -4.96 -14.45
N SER A 40 11.66 -3.76 -13.93
CA SER A 40 12.79 -2.91 -14.36
C SER A 40 14.14 -3.50 -13.91
N ALA A 41 14.20 -4.09 -12.71
CA ALA A 41 15.39 -4.78 -12.24
C ALA A 41 15.72 -5.99 -13.11
N ASP A 42 14.72 -6.72 -13.61
CA ASP A 42 14.89 -7.87 -14.48
C ASP A 42 15.52 -7.47 -15.82
N ALA A 43 15.03 -6.41 -16.45
CA ALA A 43 15.60 -5.86 -17.68
C ALA A 43 17.04 -5.38 -17.45
N LEU A 44 17.27 -4.63 -16.37
CA LEU A 44 18.57 -4.10 -15.99
C LEU A 44 19.57 -5.21 -15.67
N CYS A 45 19.16 -6.24 -14.93
CA CYS A 45 19.99 -7.39 -14.60
C CYS A 45 20.30 -8.24 -15.83
N ARG A 46 19.35 -8.42 -16.77
CA ARG A 46 19.64 -9.12 -18.04
C ARG A 46 20.71 -8.40 -18.85
N GLU A 47 20.62 -7.06 -18.91
CA GLU A 47 21.62 -6.24 -19.60
C GLU A 47 22.98 -6.35 -18.92
N GLN A 48 23.04 -6.22 -17.59
CA GLN A 48 24.28 -6.27 -16.82
C GLN A 48 24.94 -7.66 -16.82
N ALA A 49 24.15 -8.73 -16.79
CA ALA A 49 24.66 -10.09 -16.72
C ALA A 49 25.24 -10.59 -18.05
N GLY A 50 24.95 -9.94 -19.18
CA GLY A 50 25.50 -10.33 -20.49
C GLY A 50 25.19 -11.78 -20.89
N GLY A 51 24.09 -12.36 -20.39
CA GLY A 51 23.70 -13.75 -20.61
C GLY A 51 24.24 -14.77 -19.60
N ASP A 52 25.03 -14.35 -18.61
CA ASP A 52 25.44 -15.20 -17.49
C ASP A 52 24.26 -15.39 -16.51
N SER A 53 23.78 -16.63 -16.38
CA SER A 53 22.64 -16.95 -15.53
C SER A 53 22.92 -16.75 -14.04
N GLU A 54 24.16 -16.97 -13.59
CA GLU A 54 24.53 -16.81 -12.17
C GLU A 54 24.64 -15.33 -11.84
N ALA A 55 25.29 -14.54 -12.70
CA ALA A 55 25.35 -13.09 -12.54
C ALA A 55 23.94 -12.45 -12.60
N PHE A 56 23.06 -12.97 -13.47
CA PHE A 56 21.68 -12.54 -13.56
C PHE A 56 20.92 -12.81 -12.25
N GLN A 57 20.99 -14.05 -11.73
CA GLN A 57 20.30 -14.39 -10.49
C GLN A 57 20.83 -13.57 -9.30
N LYS A 58 22.15 -13.41 -9.19
CA LYS A 58 22.75 -12.57 -8.14
C LYS A 58 22.26 -11.13 -8.20
N CYS A 59 22.24 -10.52 -9.39
CA CYS A 59 21.74 -9.15 -9.56
C CYS A 59 20.27 -9.03 -9.13
N ARG A 60 19.44 -10.03 -9.45
CA ARG A 60 18.02 -10.03 -9.04
C ARG A 60 17.86 -10.17 -7.54
N ASP A 61 18.64 -11.06 -6.92
CA ASP A 61 18.63 -11.27 -5.48
C ASP A 61 19.07 -10.00 -4.73
N GLU A 62 20.10 -9.30 -5.22
CA GLU A 62 20.54 -8.00 -4.68
C GLU A 62 19.46 -6.92 -4.85
N ALA A 63 18.79 -6.86 -6.01
CA ALA A 63 17.70 -5.92 -6.25
C ALA A 63 16.47 -6.22 -5.37
N ALA A 64 16.14 -7.49 -5.18
CA ALA A 64 15.06 -7.93 -4.31
C ALA A 64 15.35 -7.58 -2.84
N ALA A 65 16.58 -7.81 -2.38
CA ALA A 65 17.01 -7.43 -1.04
C ALA A 65 16.88 -5.91 -0.80
N ALA A 66 17.37 -5.09 -1.75
CA ALA A 66 17.22 -3.65 -1.69
C ALA A 66 15.74 -3.22 -1.68
N HIS A 67 14.89 -3.87 -2.46
CA HIS A 67 13.45 -3.61 -2.45
C HIS A 67 12.82 -3.98 -1.09
N CYS A 68 13.26 -5.08 -0.48
CA CYS A 68 12.81 -5.48 0.85
C CYS A 68 13.15 -4.47 1.92
N GLU A 69 14.37 -3.93 1.92
CA GLU A 69 14.78 -2.91 2.88
C GLU A 69 13.94 -1.63 2.76
N LEU A 70 13.64 -1.20 1.52
CA LEU A 70 12.77 -0.06 1.25
C LEU A 70 11.34 -0.32 1.76
N ARG A 71 10.78 -1.49 1.47
CA ARG A 71 9.43 -1.86 1.92
C ARG A 71 9.34 -2.05 3.42
N ALA A 72 10.39 -2.56 4.06
CA ALA A 72 10.48 -2.61 5.51
C ALA A 72 10.47 -1.21 6.13
N ALA A 73 11.11 -0.23 5.49
CA ALA A 73 11.03 1.17 5.94
C ALA A 73 9.60 1.72 5.87
N ASP A 74 8.90 1.45 4.77
CA ASP A 74 7.50 1.86 4.60
C ASP A 74 6.61 1.19 5.65
N ALA A 75 6.70 -0.13 5.75
CA ALA A 75 5.79 -0.97 6.52
C ALA A 75 6.00 -0.89 8.04
N LEU A 76 7.24 -0.76 8.52
CA LEU A 76 7.53 -0.85 9.96
C LEU A 76 7.93 0.51 10.56
N ARG A 77 8.77 1.26 9.84
CA ARG A 77 9.50 2.40 10.43
C ARG A 77 8.83 3.75 10.19
N SER A 78 7.80 3.81 9.35
CA SER A 78 7.11 5.05 9.01
C SER A 78 5.82 5.24 9.83
N ALA A 79 5.11 6.35 9.61
CA ALA A 79 3.73 6.50 10.10
C ALA A 79 2.77 5.46 9.48
N GLN A 80 3.20 4.75 8.44
CA GLN A 80 2.46 3.76 7.67
C GLN A 80 2.68 2.34 8.21
N ARG A 81 2.41 2.13 9.50
CA ARG A 81 2.58 0.79 10.10
C ARG A 81 1.70 -0.24 9.40
N ALA A 82 2.27 -1.18 8.68
CA ALA A 82 1.54 -2.25 8.01
C ALA A 82 0.89 -3.18 9.04
N PHE A 83 1.52 -3.37 10.21
CA PHE A 83 1.02 -4.26 11.24
C PHE A 83 0.41 -3.47 12.39
N THR A 84 -0.76 -3.92 12.82
CA THR A 84 -1.40 -3.51 14.06
C THR A 84 -1.86 -4.74 14.79
N LYS A 85 -2.30 -4.57 16.05
CA LYS A 85 -2.87 -5.66 16.84
C LYS A 85 -4.00 -6.40 16.11
N ASP A 86 -4.83 -5.67 15.36
CA ASP A 86 -6.10 -6.18 14.84
C ASP A 86 -6.15 -6.27 13.31
N ALA A 87 -5.12 -5.80 12.59
CA ALA A 87 -5.13 -5.74 11.14
C ALA A 87 -3.74 -5.69 10.50
N ILE A 88 -3.66 -6.22 9.27
CA ILE A 88 -2.61 -5.95 8.29
C ILE A 88 -3.10 -4.85 7.34
N ARG A 89 -2.22 -3.92 6.98
CA ARG A 89 -2.58 -2.69 6.28
C ARG A 89 -1.64 -2.37 5.13
N TRP A 90 -2.20 -1.79 4.06
CA TRP A 90 -1.43 -1.21 2.97
C TRP A 90 -2.22 -0.12 2.24
N SER A 91 -1.53 0.81 1.58
CA SER A 91 -2.15 1.87 0.79
C SER A 91 -2.83 1.34 -0.47
N CYS A 92 -3.88 2.04 -0.93
CA CYS A 92 -4.51 1.84 -2.22
C CYS A 92 -3.70 2.38 -3.41
N SER A 93 -2.62 3.14 -3.18
CA SER A 93 -1.76 3.64 -4.26
C SER A 93 -1.13 2.48 -5.03
N ASP A 94 -1.14 2.61 -6.35
CA ASP A 94 -0.39 1.71 -7.21
C ASP A 94 1.10 1.77 -6.87
N VAL A 95 1.77 0.65 -7.14
CA VAL A 95 3.22 0.63 -7.32
C VAL A 95 3.45 0.82 -8.81
N GLU A 96 4.24 1.83 -9.14
CA GLU A 96 4.71 2.04 -10.51
C GLU A 96 5.32 0.73 -11.03
N GLY A 97 5.03 0.33 -12.27
CA GLY A 97 5.72 -0.74 -13.01
C GLY A 97 5.38 -2.21 -12.71
N VAL A 98 4.37 -2.52 -11.88
CA VAL A 98 3.93 -3.91 -11.64
C VAL A 98 3.47 -4.58 -12.95
N ASN A 99 3.19 -3.78 -13.98
CA ASN A 99 2.98 -4.23 -15.35
C ASN A 99 4.25 -4.16 -16.22
N THR A 100 4.55 -5.26 -16.90
CA THR A 100 5.72 -5.41 -17.79
C THR A 100 5.68 -4.58 -19.08
N ASN A 101 4.62 -3.79 -19.32
CA ASN A 101 4.43 -3.04 -20.55
C ASN A 101 4.36 -1.51 -20.39
N GLY A 102 4.54 -0.97 -19.18
CA GLY A 102 4.53 0.48 -18.91
C GLY A 102 3.24 1.21 -19.30
N ALA A 103 2.17 0.47 -19.62
CA ALA A 103 0.92 1.02 -20.14
C ALA A 103 -0.22 1.07 -19.09
N ASP A 104 -0.02 0.48 -17.91
CA ASP A 104 -1.07 0.28 -16.92
C ASP A 104 -0.47 -0.12 -15.55
N ASP A 105 -0.18 0.85 -14.66
CA ASP A 105 0.33 0.65 -13.29
C ASP A 105 -0.68 -0.12 -12.40
N ARG A 106 -1.06 -1.36 -12.77
CA ARG A 106 -2.14 -2.14 -12.14
C ARG A 106 -1.71 -2.89 -10.89
N GLY A 107 -0.85 -2.33 -10.06
CA GLY A 107 -0.46 -2.92 -8.76
C GLY A 107 -1.59 -2.92 -7.72
N GLN A 108 -2.83 -3.20 -8.11
CA GLN A 108 -4.06 -2.99 -7.34
C GLN A 108 -4.51 -4.28 -6.66
N GLU A 109 -3.81 -4.61 -5.57
CA GLU A 109 -4.05 -5.76 -4.68
C GLU A 109 -5.52 -6.11 -4.42
N TYR A 110 -6.06 -5.18 -3.66
CA TYR A 110 -7.29 -5.35 -2.90
C TYR A 110 -7.95 -3.98 -2.73
N CYS A 111 -7.58 -3.05 -3.61
CA CYS A 111 -8.14 -1.73 -3.73
C CYS A 111 -8.02 -1.30 -5.19
N GLU A 112 -9.14 -1.15 -5.87
CA GLU A 112 -9.22 -0.46 -7.16
C GLU A 112 -9.66 0.97 -6.94
N TYR A 113 -9.25 1.86 -7.83
CA TYR A 113 -9.76 3.21 -7.81
C TYR A 113 -9.92 3.80 -9.20
N PHE A 114 -10.88 4.70 -9.32
CA PHE A 114 -11.25 5.39 -10.54
C PHE A 114 -11.78 6.78 -10.20
N ALA A 115 -11.90 7.65 -11.20
CA ALA A 115 -12.48 8.97 -11.05
C ALA A 115 -13.87 9.03 -11.70
N VAL A 116 -14.80 9.73 -11.07
CA VAL A 116 -16.11 10.10 -11.62
C VAL A 116 -16.20 11.61 -11.60
N VAL A 117 -16.44 12.24 -12.75
CA VAL A 117 -16.50 13.71 -12.84
C VAL A 117 -17.75 14.15 -13.60
N GLN A 118 -18.47 15.11 -13.04
CA GLN A 118 -19.57 15.80 -13.71
C GLN A 118 -19.03 17.02 -14.45
N LEU A 119 -18.88 16.89 -15.77
CA LEU A 119 -18.41 17.99 -16.62
C LEU A 119 -19.50 19.07 -16.79
N PRO A 120 -19.11 20.33 -17.02
CA PRO A 120 -20.05 21.37 -17.43
C PRO A 120 -20.67 21.07 -18.81
N PRO A 121 -21.82 21.69 -19.14
CA PRO A 121 -22.41 21.57 -20.46
C PRO A 121 -21.46 22.15 -21.53
N GLU A 122 -21.50 21.59 -22.75
CA GLU A 122 -20.69 22.08 -23.88
C GLU A 122 -21.05 23.52 -24.28
N ILE A 123 -22.24 24.00 -23.91
CA ILE A 123 -22.70 25.36 -24.17
C ILE A 123 -23.30 25.88 -22.87
N GLU A 124 -23.02 27.14 -22.53
CA GLU A 124 -23.59 27.78 -21.33
C GLU A 124 -25.13 27.65 -21.30
N GLY A 125 -25.65 27.06 -20.22
CA GLY A 125 -27.08 26.77 -20.06
C GLY A 125 -27.60 25.56 -20.84
N GLY A 126 -26.72 24.77 -21.45
CA GLY A 126 -27.03 23.51 -22.11
C GLY A 126 -27.34 22.37 -21.14
N GLU A 127 -27.63 21.19 -21.69
CA GLU A 127 -27.83 19.97 -20.91
C GLU A 127 -26.49 19.46 -20.35
N LEU A 128 -26.52 18.98 -19.10
CA LEU A 128 -25.33 18.38 -18.49
C LEU A 128 -24.99 17.08 -19.24
N PRO A 129 -23.72 16.88 -19.62
CA PRO A 129 -23.29 15.60 -20.16
C PRO A 129 -23.41 14.51 -19.08
N GLU A 130 -23.44 13.25 -19.52
CA GLU A 130 -23.30 12.13 -18.61
C GLU A 130 -21.96 12.22 -17.84
N PRO A 131 -21.93 11.79 -16.57
CA PRO A 131 -20.70 11.74 -15.78
C PRO A 131 -19.60 10.94 -16.48
N ALA A 132 -18.40 11.50 -16.51
CA ALA A 132 -17.23 10.83 -17.07
C ALA A 132 -16.63 9.88 -16.02
N GLU A 133 -16.53 8.59 -16.35
CA GLU A 133 -15.80 7.59 -15.56
C GLU A 133 -14.42 7.33 -16.16
N VAL A 134 -13.36 7.56 -15.38
CA VAL A 134 -11.96 7.52 -15.84
C VAL A 134 -11.18 6.51 -15.01
N GLY A 135 -10.41 5.65 -15.70
CA GLY A 135 -9.47 4.75 -15.03
C GLY A 135 -10.04 3.42 -14.51
N ARG A 136 -11.31 3.12 -14.78
CA ARG A 136 -11.99 1.87 -14.38
C ARG A 136 -11.58 0.69 -15.27
N THR A 137 -11.10 -0.38 -14.66
CA THR A 137 -10.46 -1.48 -15.37
C THR A 137 -11.48 -2.37 -16.10
N GLY A 138 -11.20 -2.78 -17.34
CA GLY A 138 -12.04 -3.73 -18.10
C GLY A 138 -12.85 -3.12 -19.26
N SER A 139 -13.06 -1.80 -19.26
CA SER A 139 -13.18 -1.04 -20.49
C SER A 139 -11.85 -0.33 -20.71
N PHE A 140 -11.34 -0.25 -21.94
CA PHE A 140 -10.22 0.62 -22.28
C PHE A 140 -10.64 2.09 -22.21
N GLY A 141 -11.33 2.47 -21.14
CA GLY A 141 -11.73 3.84 -20.87
C GLY A 141 -10.45 4.67 -20.77
N PRO A 142 -10.45 5.88 -21.35
CA PRO A 142 -9.27 6.72 -21.31
C PRO A 142 -8.93 7.03 -19.84
N SER A 143 -7.63 7.14 -19.52
CA SER A 143 -7.17 7.69 -18.23
C SER A 143 -7.31 9.22 -18.17
N GLN A 144 -7.65 9.83 -19.30
CA GLN A 144 -7.75 11.27 -19.49
C GLN A 144 -9.15 11.66 -19.98
N ILE A 145 -9.60 12.83 -19.56
CA ILE A 145 -10.80 13.45 -20.12
C ILE A 145 -10.37 14.46 -21.19
N GLU A 146 -10.96 14.36 -22.38
CA GLU A 146 -10.88 15.42 -23.36
C GLU A 146 -11.96 16.46 -23.05
N LEU A 147 -11.52 17.69 -22.73
CA LEU A 147 -12.42 18.81 -22.46
C LEU A 147 -12.56 19.65 -23.73
N THR A 148 -13.79 20.11 -24.02
CA THR A 148 -13.99 21.13 -25.05
C THR A 148 -13.51 22.50 -24.56
N ASP A 149 -13.26 23.44 -25.49
CA ASP A 149 -12.87 24.80 -25.13
C ASP A 149 -13.90 25.44 -24.18
N ASP A 150 -15.20 25.26 -24.44
CA ASP A 150 -16.28 25.80 -23.61
C ASP A 150 -16.32 25.15 -22.22
N GLN A 151 -16.04 23.85 -22.12
CA GLN A 151 -15.93 23.17 -20.82
C GLN A 151 -14.71 23.66 -20.04
N LEU A 152 -13.58 23.86 -20.71
CA LEU A 152 -12.38 24.40 -20.10
C LEU A 152 -12.64 25.81 -19.55
N PHE A 153 -13.28 26.69 -20.33
CA PHE A 153 -13.67 28.02 -19.86
C PHE A 153 -14.61 27.97 -18.66
N ALA A 154 -15.61 27.10 -18.67
CA ALA A 154 -16.51 26.96 -17.53
C ALA A 154 -15.78 26.48 -16.26
N ILE A 155 -14.82 25.55 -16.39
CA ILE A 155 -14.01 25.09 -15.27
C ILE A 155 -13.04 26.18 -14.79
N GLU A 156 -12.42 26.93 -15.70
CA GLU A 156 -11.55 28.07 -15.39
C GLU A 156 -12.30 29.17 -14.64
N ASP A 157 -13.49 29.56 -15.12
CA ASP A 157 -14.35 30.53 -14.45
C ASP A 157 -14.71 30.09 -13.04
N GLN A 158 -15.02 28.80 -12.87
CA GLN A 158 -15.30 28.23 -11.55
C GLN A 158 -14.06 28.14 -10.67
N PHE A 159 -12.89 27.84 -11.24
CA PHE A 159 -11.62 27.82 -10.52
C PHE A 159 -11.26 29.21 -9.98
N ASP A 160 -11.53 30.26 -10.75
CA ASP A 160 -11.33 31.65 -10.32
C ASP A 160 -12.32 32.08 -9.22
N ILE A 161 -13.54 31.50 -9.19
CA ILE A 161 -14.57 31.79 -8.18
C ILE A 161 -14.34 30.99 -6.90
N ASP A 162 -14.22 29.66 -7.02
CA ASP A 162 -14.03 28.71 -5.94
C ASP A 162 -13.27 27.47 -6.46
N PRO A 163 -11.93 27.43 -6.32
CA PRO A 163 -11.14 26.29 -6.77
C PRO A 163 -11.41 25.01 -5.95
N SER A 164 -12.09 25.14 -4.81
CA SER A 164 -12.47 24.02 -3.94
C SER A 164 -13.84 23.42 -4.27
N ALA A 165 -14.56 23.99 -5.25
CA ALA A 165 -15.82 23.44 -5.73
C ALA A 165 -15.62 21.99 -6.21
N VAL A 166 -16.44 21.08 -5.68
CA VAL A 166 -16.34 19.64 -5.95
C VAL A 166 -17.05 19.34 -7.26
N VAL A 167 -16.28 18.90 -8.25
CA VAL A 167 -16.75 18.56 -9.61
C VAL A 167 -16.90 17.06 -9.81
N GLY A 168 -16.41 16.25 -8.86
CA GLY A 168 -16.40 14.80 -8.98
C GLY A 168 -15.81 14.11 -7.75
N GLN A 169 -15.45 12.83 -7.91
CA GLN A 169 -14.86 12.01 -6.87
C GLN A 169 -13.83 11.00 -7.38
N CYS A 170 -12.79 10.79 -6.58
CA CYS A 170 -12.01 9.57 -6.60
C CYS A 170 -12.76 8.51 -5.81
N VAL A 171 -13.12 7.42 -6.46
CA VAL A 171 -13.77 6.27 -5.83
C VAL A 171 -12.72 5.20 -5.59
N PHE A 172 -12.54 4.79 -4.34
CA PHE A 172 -11.72 3.67 -3.93
C PHE A 172 -12.64 2.51 -3.51
N THR A 173 -12.36 1.32 -3.99
CA THR A 173 -13.13 0.12 -3.70
C THR A 173 -12.24 -1.07 -3.36
N SER A 174 -12.56 -1.74 -2.27
CA SER A 174 -12.01 -3.05 -1.92
C SER A 174 -13.05 -4.16 -2.13
N TRP A 175 -14.17 -3.86 -2.80
CA TRP A 175 -15.23 -4.83 -3.05
C TRP A 175 -14.71 -5.90 -4.02
N HIS A 176 -14.52 -7.10 -3.51
CA HIS A 176 -13.99 -8.22 -4.27
C HIS A 176 -14.88 -8.59 -5.47
N GLN A 177 -14.22 -8.97 -6.57
CA GLN A 177 -14.89 -9.25 -7.84
C GLN A 177 -15.92 -10.41 -7.73
N ASP A 178 -15.59 -11.40 -6.91
CA ASP A 178 -16.34 -12.65 -6.70
C ASP A 178 -17.62 -12.50 -5.87
N ILE A 179 -17.92 -11.30 -5.33
CA ILE A 179 -19.07 -11.08 -4.44
C ILE A 179 -20.33 -10.69 -5.22
N GLU A 180 -21.16 -11.64 -5.63
CA GLU A 180 -22.37 -11.39 -6.45
C GLU A 180 -23.58 -10.81 -5.69
N VAL A 181 -23.47 -10.58 -4.38
CA VAL A 181 -24.59 -10.08 -3.57
C VAL A 181 -24.81 -8.59 -3.80
N ASP A 182 -26.07 -8.19 -4.02
CA ASP A 182 -26.47 -6.79 -4.12
C ASP A 182 -26.12 -6.00 -2.85
N LEU A 183 -26.02 -4.67 -2.96
CA LEU A 183 -25.84 -3.82 -1.80
C LEU A 183 -27.17 -3.73 -1.03
N PRO A 184 -27.16 -3.82 0.32
CA PRO A 184 -28.37 -3.63 1.12
C PRO A 184 -29.04 -2.27 0.93
N VAL A 185 -28.30 -1.25 0.50
CA VAL A 185 -28.87 0.07 0.16
C VAL A 185 -29.75 0.02 -1.10
N CYS A 186 -29.61 -0.99 -1.95
CA CYS A 186 -30.45 -1.17 -3.13
C CYS A 186 -31.82 -1.75 -2.73
N THR A 187 -32.90 -1.13 -3.22
CA THR A 187 -34.29 -1.58 -2.99
C THR A 187 -34.92 -1.95 -4.32
N ASP A 188 -35.48 -3.16 -4.44
CA ASP A 188 -36.14 -3.64 -5.66
C ASP A 188 -35.28 -3.52 -6.94
N GLY A 189 -33.96 -3.73 -6.80
CA GLY A 189 -32.99 -3.60 -7.90
C GLY A 189 -32.63 -2.16 -8.27
N GLN A 190 -33.15 -1.16 -7.55
CA GLN A 190 -32.77 0.24 -7.68
C GLN A 190 -31.77 0.61 -6.60
N CYS A 191 -30.57 1.01 -7.02
CA CYS A 191 -29.51 1.48 -6.14
C CYS A 191 -29.46 3.01 -6.15
N PRO A 192 -29.10 3.66 -5.03
CA PRO A 192 -28.84 5.10 -5.05
C PRO A 192 -27.64 5.42 -5.94
N ASN A 193 -27.55 6.67 -6.36
CA ASN A 193 -26.38 7.18 -7.06
C ASN A 193 -25.27 7.56 -6.09
N LEU A 194 -24.05 7.62 -6.61
CA LEU A 194 -22.91 8.23 -5.95
C LEU A 194 -23.21 9.72 -5.71
N THR A 195 -22.91 10.21 -4.51
CA THR A 195 -23.20 11.60 -4.13
C THR A 195 -21.95 12.32 -3.63
N THR A 196 -21.85 13.64 -3.77
CA THR A 196 -20.79 14.48 -3.16
C THR A 196 -21.08 14.92 -1.73
N GLY A 197 -22.25 14.59 -1.20
CA GLY A 197 -22.69 15.09 0.11
C GLY A 197 -22.92 16.60 0.09
N ASP A 198 -22.77 17.25 1.25
CA ASP A 198 -23.08 18.68 1.45
C ASP A 198 -21.90 19.61 1.07
N ARG A 199 -21.26 19.38 -0.08
CA ARG A 199 -20.07 20.13 -0.51
C ARG A 199 -20.42 21.39 -1.30
N SER A 200 -19.44 22.30 -1.42
CA SER A 200 -19.53 23.41 -2.38
C SER A 200 -19.55 22.81 -3.77
N LEU A 201 -20.61 23.09 -4.53
CA LEU A 201 -20.78 22.60 -5.89
C LEU A 201 -20.54 23.73 -6.87
N PRO A 202 -20.02 23.42 -8.07
CA PRO A 202 -19.89 24.41 -9.12
C PRO A 202 -21.27 24.88 -9.62
N ALA A 203 -21.32 26.06 -10.23
CA ALA A 203 -22.59 26.67 -10.65
C ALA A 203 -23.41 25.83 -11.66
N TRP A 204 -22.76 24.94 -12.43
CA TRP A 204 -23.43 24.03 -13.36
C TRP A 204 -24.03 22.79 -12.69
N MET A 205 -23.65 22.47 -11.46
CA MET A 205 -24.20 21.34 -10.70
C MET A 205 -25.29 21.81 -9.76
N SER A 206 -26.50 21.28 -9.95
CA SER A 206 -27.66 21.61 -9.11
C SER A 206 -27.83 20.67 -7.91
N SER A 207 -27.12 19.55 -7.89
CA SER A 207 -27.17 18.57 -6.81
C SER A 207 -25.82 17.85 -6.68
N GLY A 208 -25.57 17.27 -5.51
CA GLY A 208 -24.39 16.43 -5.30
C GLY A 208 -24.52 15.04 -5.90
N ASP A 209 -25.66 14.67 -6.50
CA ASP A 209 -25.84 13.41 -7.19
C ASP A 209 -25.00 13.39 -8.48
N LEU A 210 -24.11 12.41 -8.60
CA LEU A 210 -23.22 12.24 -9.74
C LEU A 210 -23.79 11.29 -10.80
N GLY A 211 -25.06 10.89 -10.74
CA GLY A 211 -25.70 10.06 -11.77
C GLY A 211 -25.19 8.63 -11.91
N VAL A 212 -24.17 8.22 -11.15
CA VAL A 212 -23.54 6.89 -11.23
C VAL A 212 -24.15 5.97 -10.16
N PRO A 213 -24.89 4.90 -10.52
CA PRO A 213 -25.56 4.05 -9.54
C PRO A 213 -24.57 3.14 -8.79
N LEU A 214 -24.83 2.90 -7.50
CA LEU A 214 -24.06 1.98 -6.66
C LEU A 214 -24.37 0.50 -6.99
N THR A 215 -23.95 0.02 -8.15
CA THR A 215 -24.18 -1.38 -8.57
C THR A 215 -22.92 -2.23 -8.41
N PRO A 216 -23.05 -3.57 -8.31
CA PRO A 216 -21.91 -4.49 -8.40
C PRO A 216 -21.10 -4.28 -9.68
N GLU A 217 -21.77 -3.95 -10.78
CA GLU A 217 -21.08 -3.63 -12.03
C GLU A 217 -20.16 -2.44 -11.84
N VAL A 218 -20.62 -1.34 -11.23
CA VAL A 218 -19.80 -0.13 -11.06
C VAL A 218 -18.71 -0.31 -10.01
N MET A 219 -19.07 -0.86 -8.85
CA MET A 219 -18.29 -0.69 -7.63
C MET A 219 -17.36 -1.85 -7.30
N LYS A 220 -17.46 -3.00 -7.98
CA LYS A 220 -16.52 -4.11 -7.77
C LYS A 220 -15.17 -3.86 -8.41
N MET A 221 -14.16 -4.43 -7.76
CA MET A 221 -12.88 -4.66 -8.40
C MET A 221 -13.02 -5.55 -9.63
N LYS A 222 -12.22 -5.29 -10.66
CA LYS A 222 -12.43 -5.79 -12.02
C LYS A 222 -11.46 -6.88 -12.45
N VAL A 223 -10.36 -7.04 -11.74
CA VAL A 223 -9.32 -8.02 -12.08
C VAL A 223 -9.49 -9.26 -11.21
N GLY A 224 -9.43 -10.45 -11.82
CA GLY A 224 -9.72 -11.73 -11.13
C GLY A 224 -8.79 -12.06 -9.96
N ILE A 225 -7.60 -11.44 -9.94
CA ILE A 225 -6.67 -11.47 -8.81
C ILE A 225 -7.18 -10.72 -7.58
N ASN A 226 -8.22 -9.89 -7.72
CA ASN A 226 -8.80 -9.09 -6.64
C ASN A 226 -10.03 -9.81 -6.05
N SER A 227 -9.84 -11.09 -5.70
CA SER A 227 -10.86 -11.96 -5.11
C SER A 227 -10.45 -12.39 -3.70
N ASN A 228 -11.42 -12.79 -2.87
CA ASN A 228 -11.12 -13.40 -1.57
C ASN A 228 -10.19 -14.61 -1.70
N SER A 229 -10.41 -15.40 -2.76
CA SER A 229 -9.62 -16.62 -3.02
C SER A 229 -8.15 -16.30 -3.32
N ALA A 230 -7.86 -15.19 -4.00
CA ALA A 230 -6.49 -14.79 -4.30
C ALA A 230 -5.74 -14.33 -3.05
N ALA A 231 -6.40 -13.63 -2.13
CA ALA A 231 -5.82 -13.26 -0.83
C ALA A 231 -5.50 -14.51 0.01
N ALA A 232 -6.42 -15.46 0.10
CA ALA A 232 -6.18 -16.72 0.79
C ALA A 232 -5.04 -17.53 0.13
N ASP A 233 -5.02 -17.61 -1.21
CA ASP A 233 -3.96 -18.31 -1.96
C ASP A 233 -2.57 -17.70 -1.73
N LEU A 234 -2.46 -16.36 -1.72
CA LEU A 234 -1.22 -15.68 -1.35
C LEU A 234 -0.79 -16.08 0.06
N PHE A 235 -1.70 -15.98 1.03
CA PHE A 235 -1.41 -16.29 2.42
C PHE A 235 -0.94 -17.75 2.61
N GLU A 236 -1.62 -18.71 1.98
CA GLU A 236 -1.26 -20.13 1.96
C GLU A 236 0.14 -20.36 1.39
N LYS A 237 0.44 -19.71 0.25
CA LYS A 237 1.75 -19.81 -0.40
C LYS A 237 2.87 -19.25 0.48
N CYS A 238 2.65 -18.13 1.16
CA CYS A 238 3.66 -17.55 2.05
C CYS A 238 3.88 -18.40 3.31
N MET A 239 2.88 -19.14 3.78
CA MET A 239 3.05 -20.12 4.86
C MET A 239 3.81 -21.38 4.42
N THR A 240 3.85 -21.66 3.12
CA THR A 240 4.43 -22.88 2.57
C THR A 240 5.93 -22.71 2.34
N ASN A 241 6.75 -23.45 3.09
CA ASN A 241 8.22 -23.39 3.04
C ASN A 241 8.77 -21.98 3.31
N PRO A 242 8.54 -21.42 4.52
CA PRO A 242 9.07 -20.11 4.87
C PRO A 242 10.59 -20.08 4.66
N PRO A 243 11.15 -18.98 4.11
CA PRO A 243 12.60 -18.80 4.01
C PRO A 243 13.26 -18.99 5.37
N VAL A 244 14.42 -19.66 5.40
CA VAL A 244 15.16 -19.91 6.65
C VAL A 244 16.54 -19.27 6.52
N GLY A 245 16.78 -18.24 7.33
CA GLY A 245 18.11 -17.69 7.60
C GLY A 245 18.83 -18.37 8.75
N ASP A 246 20.07 -17.92 8.98
CA ASP A 246 20.86 -18.19 10.16
C ASP A 246 20.46 -17.24 11.31
N ILE A 247 19.73 -17.77 12.29
CA ILE A 247 19.30 -16.97 13.45
C ILE A 247 20.47 -16.47 14.30
N ASP A 248 21.60 -17.16 14.27
CA ASP A 248 22.78 -16.79 15.07
C ASP A 248 23.63 -15.71 14.38
N ASP A 249 23.38 -15.41 13.10
CA ASP A 249 24.05 -14.34 12.36
C ASP A 249 23.14 -13.11 12.20
N PRO A 250 23.33 -12.04 12.99
CA PRO A 250 22.54 -10.81 12.84
C PRO A 250 22.79 -10.07 11.53
N ASN A 251 23.77 -10.50 10.71
CA ASN A 251 24.01 -9.95 9.38
C ASN A 251 23.30 -10.75 8.28
N ASP A 252 22.69 -11.90 8.59
CA ASP A 252 21.81 -12.57 7.65
C ASP A 252 20.54 -11.72 7.51
N PRO A 253 20.20 -11.20 6.32
CA PRO A 253 18.99 -10.43 6.15
C PRO A 253 17.72 -11.25 6.46
N LEU A 254 17.76 -12.58 6.33
CA LEU A 254 16.68 -13.47 6.73
C LEU A 254 16.53 -13.60 8.26
N HIS A 255 17.40 -13.00 9.06
CA HIS A 255 17.18 -12.86 10.51
C HIS A 255 15.95 -11.98 10.82
N ASP A 256 15.63 -11.02 9.95
CA ASP A 256 14.49 -10.10 10.12
C ASP A 256 13.16 -10.71 9.65
N ASP A 257 12.13 -10.64 10.50
CA ASP A 257 10.80 -11.23 10.27
C ASP A 257 10.14 -10.67 9.00
N TYR A 258 10.24 -9.36 8.77
CA TYR A 258 9.68 -8.73 7.59
C TYR A 258 10.44 -9.14 6.35
N PHE A 259 11.77 -9.09 6.40
CA PHE A 259 12.62 -9.46 5.28
C PHE A 259 12.37 -10.91 4.85
N ARG A 260 12.12 -11.86 5.76
CA ARG A 260 11.73 -13.24 5.38
C ARG A 260 10.42 -13.29 4.61
N GLY A 261 9.38 -12.62 5.09
CA GLY A 261 8.10 -12.52 4.36
C GLY A 261 8.25 -11.88 3.00
N CYS A 262 9.03 -10.81 2.97
CA CYS A 262 9.38 -10.08 1.79
C CYS A 262 10.12 -10.95 0.76
N TRP A 263 11.11 -11.71 1.21
CA TRP A 263 11.84 -12.67 0.41
C TRP A 263 10.96 -13.82 -0.09
N ALA A 264 10.02 -14.30 0.74
CA ALA A 264 9.06 -15.32 0.34
C ALA A 264 8.20 -14.81 -0.84
N SER A 265 7.74 -13.56 -0.77
CA SER A 265 7.00 -12.96 -1.88
C SER A 265 7.84 -12.86 -3.16
N TYR A 266 9.11 -12.43 -3.05
CA TYR A 266 10.05 -12.46 -4.17
C TYR A 266 10.23 -13.88 -4.74
N GLN A 267 10.31 -14.92 -3.92
CA GLN A 267 10.41 -16.29 -4.43
C GLN A 267 9.16 -16.72 -5.20
N LEU A 268 7.98 -16.31 -4.75
CA LEU A 268 6.68 -16.64 -5.37
C LEU A 268 6.46 -15.93 -6.70
N TYR A 269 6.64 -14.60 -6.71
CA TYR A 269 6.25 -13.74 -7.84
C TYR A 269 7.44 -13.15 -8.57
N GLN A 270 8.65 -13.45 -8.11
CA GLN A 270 9.87 -12.95 -8.71
C GLN A 270 9.81 -11.43 -8.71
N THR A 271 9.75 -10.82 -9.88
CA THR A 271 9.82 -9.38 -10.03
C THR A 271 8.47 -8.68 -10.10
N GLU A 272 7.38 -9.42 -10.00
CA GLU A 272 6.00 -8.97 -10.26
C GLU A 272 5.13 -8.86 -8.98
N TRP A 273 5.74 -9.01 -7.80
CA TRP A 273 5.08 -8.76 -6.52
C TRP A 273 4.71 -7.29 -6.27
N ARG A 274 3.76 -7.11 -5.37
CA ARG A 274 2.98 -5.88 -5.13
C ARG A 274 3.28 -5.32 -3.75
N ARG A 275 2.85 -4.09 -3.48
CA ARG A 275 3.12 -3.40 -2.19
C ARG A 275 2.62 -4.18 -0.98
N SER A 276 1.49 -4.87 -1.12
CA SER A 276 0.86 -5.66 -0.05
C SER A 276 1.59 -6.96 0.24
N ASP A 277 2.20 -7.59 -0.78
CA ASP A 277 2.66 -8.97 -0.69
C ASP A 277 3.75 -9.20 0.36
N PRO A 278 4.78 -8.33 0.51
CA PRO A 278 5.74 -8.52 1.59
C PRO A 278 5.07 -8.55 2.96
N SER A 279 4.08 -7.68 3.20
CA SER A 279 3.40 -7.58 4.49
C SER A 279 2.51 -8.79 4.75
N VAL A 280 1.77 -9.23 3.72
CA VAL A 280 0.95 -10.45 3.79
C VAL A 280 1.83 -11.68 3.99
N CYS A 281 2.93 -11.79 3.24
CA CYS A 281 3.84 -12.91 3.39
C CYS A 281 4.59 -12.89 4.71
N ALA A 282 4.92 -11.74 5.27
CA ALA A 282 5.55 -11.67 6.58
C ALA A 282 4.61 -12.21 7.66
N ALA A 283 3.31 -11.85 7.61
CA ALA A 283 2.32 -12.45 8.51
C ALA A 283 2.18 -13.97 8.30
N GLY A 284 2.09 -14.43 7.04
CA GLY A 284 2.02 -15.86 6.72
C GLY A 284 3.23 -16.65 7.21
N VAL A 285 4.44 -16.19 6.89
CA VAL A 285 5.71 -16.80 7.32
C VAL A 285 5.75 -16.93 8.84
N ARG A 286 5.37 -15.87 9.59
CA ARG A 286 5.34 -15.92 11.05
C ARG A 286 4.32 -16.90 11.61
N LEU A 287 3.12 -17.00 11.03
CA LEU A 287 2.15 -18.01 11.45
C LEU A 287 2.68 -19.43 11.27
N ALA A 288 3.38 -19.69 10.17
CA ALA A 288 4.00 -20.99 9.92
C ALA A 288 5.15 -21.28 10.90
N GLU A 289 6.04 -20.33 11.13
CA GLU A 289 7.17 -20.45 12.08
C GLU A 289 6.71 -20.69 13.51
N CYS A 290 5.61 -20.06 13.91
CA CYS A 290 5.06 -20.16 15.25
C CYS A 290 4.09 -21.33 15.45
N GLY A 291 3.90 -22.17 14.44
CA GLY A 291 3.00 -23.32 14.53
C GLY A 291 1.58 -22.89 14.89
N CYS A 292 1.10 -21.81 14.26
CA CYS A 292 -0.21 -21.26 14.53
C CYS A 292 -1.31 -22.01 13.78
N GLY A 293 -2.49 -22.00 14.38
CA GLY A 293 -3.72 -22.50 13.80
C GLY A 293 -4.93 -21.66 14.25
N VAL A 294 -6.12 -22.12 13.88
CA VAL A 294 -7.38 -21.43 14.21
C VAL A 294 -8.09 -22.20 15.32
N ASP A 295 -8.37 -21.52 16.42
CA ASP A 295 -9.25 -21.91 17.52
C ASP A 295 -10.69 -21.50 17.18
N THR A 296 -11.54 -22.48 16.91
CA THR A 296 -12.92 -22.23 16.48
C THR A 296 -13.93 -22.28 17.62
N ASP A 297 -13.55 -22.80 18.79
CA ASP A 297 -14.43 -22.95 19.95
C ASP A 297 -14.00 -22.17 21.22
N GLY A 298 -12.82 -21.53 21.17
CA GLY A 298 -12.28 -20.67 22.20
C GLY A 298 -11.62 -21.42 23.36
N ASP A 299 -11.21 -22.68 23.17
CA ASP A 299 -10.57 -23.49 24.21
C ASP A 299 -9.05 -23.22 24.35
N GLY A 300 -8.47 -22.39 23.47
CA GLY A 300 -7.06 -22.05 23.42
C GLY A 300 -6.20 -23.05 22.63
N LEU A 301 -6.81 -24.01 21.93
CA LEU A 301 -6.15 -24.99 21.08
C LEU A 301 -6.58 -24.81 19.62
N ALA A 302 -5.66 -25.08 18.70
CA ALA A 302 -5.98 -24.98 17.27
C ALA A 302 -6.83 -26.18 16.84
N ASP A 303 -8.05 -25.92 16.40
CA ASP A 303 -8.91 -26.89 15.71
C ASP A 303 -8.49 -27.09 14.26
N ILE A 304 -7.96 -26.02 13.65
CA ILE A 304 -7.53 -25.97 12.25
C ILE A 304 -6.04 -25.72 12.21
N THR A 305 -5.29 -26.70 11.69
CA THR A 305 -3.84 -26.60 11.49
C THR A 305 -3.44 -26.75 10.01
N ASP A 306 -4.40 -26.99 9.12
CA ASP A 306 -4.16 -27.05 7.69
C ASP A 306 -3.92 -25.64 7.15
N LEU A 307 -2.83 -25.44 6.39
CA LEU A 307 -2.42 -24.12 5.92
C LEU A 307 -3.48 -23.45 5.01
N ALA A 308 -4.14 -24.23 4.15
CA ALA A 308 -5.17 -23.69 3.26
C ALA A 308 -6.43 -23.28 4.04
N GLU A 309 -6.79 -24.01 5.09
CA GLU A 309 -7.88 -23.64 5.98
C GLU A 309 -7.51 -22.46 6.90
N ILE A 310 -6.27 -22.37 7.40
CA ILE A 310 -5.78 -21.19 8.14
C ILE A 310 -5.85 -19.95 7.28
N ALA A 311 -5.33 -20.01 6.04
CA ALA A 311 -5.38 -18.91 5.09
C ALA A 311 -6.81 -18.44 4.83
N ARG A 312 -7.74 -19.38 4.65
CA ARG A 312 -9.16 -19.09 4.51
C ARG A 312 -9.80 -18.56 5.79
N ALA A 313 -9.30 -18.88 6.97
CA ALA A 313 -9.82 -18.32 8.21
C ALA A 313 -9.32 -16.89 8.46
N VAL A 314 -8.07 -16.60 8.08
CA VAL A 314 -7.50 -15.25 8.15
C VAL A 314 -8.18 -14.32 7.14
N VAL A 315 -8.52 -14.84 5.97
CA VAL A 315 -9.29 -14.14 4.93
C VAL A 315 -10.65 -14.82 4.73
N PRO A 316 -11.62 -14.64 5.66
CA PRO A 316 -12.83 -15.43 5.68
C PRO A 316 -13.64 -15.30 4.37
N PRO A 317 -13.95 -16.42 3.69
CA PRO A 317 -14.71 -16.41 2.43
C PRO A 317 -16.17 -16.00 2.64
N GLN A 318 -16.84 -15.61 1.55
CA GLN A 318 -18.28 -15.30 1.53
C GLN A 318 -19.12 -16.11 0.54
N PRO A 319 -20.42 -16.30 0.85
CA PRO A 319 -21.06 -16.32 2.17
C PRO A 319 -20.95 -17.71 2.84
N GLY A 320 -21.08 -17.75 4.17
CA GLY A 320 -21.24 -19.00 4.90
C GLY A 320 -22.50 -19.77 4.46
N ALA A 321 -22.55 -21.09 4.71
CA ALA A 321 -23.71 -21.92 4.36
C ALA A 321 -25.03 -21.50 5.05
N ASP A 322 -24.94 -20.66 6.07
CA ASP A 322 -26.05 -20.05 6.81
C ASP A 322 -26.52 -18.71 6.21
N GLY A 323 -25.89 -18.24 5.13
CA GLY A 323 -26.18 -16.97 4.50
C GLY A 323 -25.57 -15.76 5.23
N SER A 324 -24.69 -15.98 6.21
CA SER A 324 -23.95 -14.87 6.82
C SER A 324 -22.95 -14.30 5.82
N VAL A 325 -23.06 -12.99 5.58
CA VAL A 325 -22.06 -12.22 4.82
C VAL A 325 -21.06 -11.67 5.84
N SER A 326 -19.84 -12.21 5.97
CA SER A 326 -18.80 -11.66 6.84
C SER A 326 -17.94 -10.56 6.19
N LEU A 327 -17.57 -10.60 4.89
CA LEU A 327 -16.73 -9.58 4.23
C LEU A 327 -16.98 -9.44 2.71
N ARG A 328 -17.68 -8.38 2.28
CA ARG A 328 -17.80 -7.95 0.86
C ARG A 328 -16.46 -7.56 0.24
N GLY A 329 -15.53 -7.17 1.10
CA GLY A 329 -14.23 -6.59 0.81
C GLY A 329 -13.57 -6.27 2.14
N PHE A 330 -12.37 -5.70 2.08
CA PHE A 330 -11.67 -5.24 3.27
C PHE A 330 -12.08 -3.81 3.65
N ALA A 331 -12.11 -3.47 4.93
CA ALA A 331 -12.45 -2.12 5.32
C ALA A 331 -11.40 -1.12 4.80
N LEU A 332 -11.85 0.01 4.25
CA LEU A 332 -11.00 1.12 3.85
C LEU A 332 -10.96 2.18 4.96
N GLY A 333 -9.77 2.70 5.23
CA GLY A 333 -9.53 3.72 6.24
C GLY A 333 -8.22 4.46 5.96
N THR A 334 -7.48 4.76 7.03
CA THR A 334 -6.16 5.41 6.97
C THR A 334 -5.15 4.63 7.81
N TRP A 335 -3.89 5.08 7.78
CA TRP A 335 -2.83 4.56 8.64
C TRP A 335 -3.04 4.84 10.14
N SER A 336 -3.89 5.79 10.51
CA SER A 336 -4.25 6.06 11.91
C SER A 336 -5.42 5.19 12.39
N GLY A 337 -6.35 4.82 11.51
CA GLY A 337 -7.44 3.92 11.88
C GLY A 337 -8.41 3.57 10.75
N LYS A 338 -9.17 2.49 10.96
CA LYS A 338 -10.19 2.00 10.01
C LYS A 338 -11.37 2.96 9.81
N SER A 339 -11.69 3.75 10.83
CA SER A 339 -12.80 4.71 10.80
C SER A 339 -12.36 6.12 10.45
N GLU A 340 -11.07 6.32 10.20
CA GLU A 340 -10.48 7.60 9.83
C GLU A 340 -10.22 7.63 8.33
N LEU A 341 -10.45 8.77 7.69
CA LEU A 341 -10.25 8.99 6.27
C LEU A 341 -9.49 10.29 6.02
N PRO A 342 -8.78 10.43 4.88
CA PRO A 342 -8.15 11.68 4.51
C PRO A 342 -9.17 12.82 4.41
N ALA A 343 -8.71 14.07 4.57
CA ALA A 343 -9.56 15.22 4.36
C ALA A 343 -10.18 15.21 2.95
N GLY A 344 -11.49 15.46 2.85
CA GLY A 344 -12.22 15.37 1.58
C GLY A 344 -12.74 13.96 1.26
N CYS A 345 -12.39 12.94 2.04
CA CYS A 345 -12.89 11.58 1.86
C CYS A 345 -14.03 11.24 2.82
N ARG A 346 -14.90 10.31 2.41
CA ARG A 346 -15.94 9.71 3.25
C ARG A 346 -16.23 8.27 2.82
N HIS A 347 -16.71 7.46 3.74
CA HIS A 347 -17.28 6.15 3.40
C HIS A 347 -18.57 6.35 2.60
N ILE A 348 -18.72 5.60 1.51
CA ILE A 348 -19.97 5.55 0.74
C ILE A 348 -20.90 4.55 1.43
N ASP A 349 -22.13 4.96 1.71
CA ASP A 349 -23.11 4.10 2.39
C ASP A 349 -23.60 2.98 1.47
N THR A 350 -23.15 1.77 1.76
CA THR A 350 -23.57 0.52 1.11
C THR A 350 -24.73 -0.18 1.82
N GLY A 351 -25.15 0.32 2.99
CA GLY A 351 -26.20 -0.26 3.83
C GLY A 351 -25.77 -1.44 4.72
N ASP A 352 -24.53 -1.94 4.59
CA ASP A 352 -23.97 -3.00 5.45
C ASP A 352 -22.91 -2.51 6.44
N GLY A 353 -22.49 -1.24 6.36
CA GLY A 353 -21.43 -0.69 7.23
C GLY A 353 -20.06 -1.33 7.01
N SER A 354 -19.85 -2.04 5.88
CA SER A 354 -18.62 -2.78 5.57
C SER A 354 -17.41 -1.90 5.30
N GLN A 355 -17.62 -0.60 5.04
CA GLN A 355 -16.56 0.38 4.75
C GLN A 355 -15.69 0.00 3.53
N THR A 356 -16.23 -0.76 2.57
CA THR A 356 -15.48 -1.21 1.38
C THR A 356 -15.43 -0.19 0.24
N LEU A 357 -16.13 0.94 0.38
CA LEU A 357 -16.19 2.01 -0.60
C LEU A 357 -15.87 3.36 0.05
N VAL A 358 -14.94 4.09 -0.54
CA VAL A 358 -14.56 5.45 -0.11
C VAL A 358 -14.66 6.38 -1.31
N GLY A 359 -15.36 7.49 -1.15
CA GLY A 359 -15.39 8.59 -2.12
C GLY A 359 -14.59 9.77 -1.59
N CYS A 360 -13.62 10.24 -2.36
CA CYS A 360 -12.81 11.42 -2.04
C CYS A 360 -13.06 12.54 -3.04
N ASP A 361 -13.18 13.78 -2.57
CA ASP A 361 -13.55 14.93 -3.39
C ASP A 361 -12.52 15.19 -4.51
N LEU A 362 -12.99 15.34 -5.75
CA LEU A 362 -12.25 15.94 -6.86
C LEU A 362 -12.77 17.36 -7.07
N THR A 363 -11.88 18.33 -6.96
CA THR A 363 -12.19 19.75 -7.07
C THR A 363 -11.92 20.29 -8.48
N ALA A 364 -12.48 21.45 -8.81
CA ALA A 364 -12.15 22.15 -10.05
C ALA A 364 -10.64 22.37 -10.20
N GLY A 365 -9.95 22.70 -9.09
CA GLY A 365 -8.50 22.82 -9.09
C GLY A 365 -7.75 21.54 -9.42
N ASP A 366 -8.26 20.38 -8.97
CA ASP A 366 -7.66 19.09 -9.32
C ASP A 366 -7.76 18.83 -10.83
N LEU A 367 -8.94 19.05 -11.41
CA LEU A 367 -9.23 18.84 -12.82
C LEU A 367 -8.36 19.71 -13.73
N MET A 368 -8.11 20.96 -13.33
CA MET A 368 -7.23 21.87 -14.07
C MET A 368 -5.74 21.55 -13.91
N SER A 369 -5.35 20.93 -12.80
CA SER A 369 -3.93 20.66 -12.51
C SER A 369 -3.38 19.44 -13.23
N ASN A 370 -4.22 18.43 -13.48
CA ASN A 370 -3.81 17.19 -14.11
C ASN A 370 -4.99 16.57 -14.90
N PRO A 371 -4.91 16.45 -16.23
CA PRO A 371 -5.97 15.82 -17.02
C PRO A 371 -6.03 14.29 -16.83
N ASP A 372 -4.97 13.67 -16.32
CA ASP A 372 -4.99 12.27 -15.89
C ASP A 372 -5.58 12.17 -14.48
N LEU A 373 -6.90 12.07 -14.42
CA LEU A 373 -7.62 12.08 -13.16
C LEU A 373 -7.38 10.83 -12.32
N LYS A 374 -7.09 9.69 -12.97
CA LYS A 374 -6.69 8.48 -12.24
C LYS A 374 -5.38 8.75 -11.50
N GLN A 375 -4.39 9.29 -12.20
CA GLN A 375 -3.13 9.71 -11.61
C GLN A 375 -3.34 10.71 -10.46
N GLN A 376 -4.20 11.70 -10.66
CA GLN A 376 -4.54 12.68 -9.63
C GLN A 376 -5.12 12.02 -8.36
N CYS A 377 -6.02 11.05 -8.54
CA CYS A 377 -6.57 10.27 -7.41
C CYS A 377 -5.50 9.49 -6.67
N ARG A 378 -4.58 8.86 -7.40
CA ARG A 378 -3.43 8.13 -6.85
C ARG A 378 -2.56 9.03 -5.98
N GLU A 379 -2.10 10.14 -6.56
CA GLU A 379 -1.16 11.05 -5.92
C GLU A 379 -1.77 11.76 -4.70
N LYS A 380 -3.04 12.16 -4.81
CA LYS A 380 -3.71 12.93 -3.77
C LYS A 380 -4.17 12.07 -2.59
N TYR A 381 -4.75 10.90 -2.87
CA TYR A 381 -5.42 10.09 -1.86
C TYR A 381 -4.88 8.67 -1.73
N GLY A 382 -4.34 8.08 -2.81
CA GLY A 382 -3.97 6.67 -2.85
C GLY A 382 -3.01 6.22 -1.75
N ASP A 383 -2.04 7.06 -1.36
CA ASP A 383 -1.09 6.74 -0.29
C ASP A 383 -1.73 6.75 1.11
N ASN A 384 -2.87 7.43 1.30
CA ASN A 384 -3.51 7.62 2.60
C ASN A 384 -4.85 6.89 2.74
N VAL A 385 -5.48 6.46 1.65
CA VAL A 385 -6.57 5.49 1.69
C VAL A 385 -5.93 4.10 1.80
N VAL A 386 -6.26 3.41 2.88
CA VAL A 386 -5.58 2.19 3.32
C VAL A 386 -6.58 1.06 3.44
N VAL A 387 -6.21 -0.11 2.92
CA VAL A 387 -6.93 -1.36 3.13
C VAL A 387 -6.59 -1.90 4.52
N HIS A 388 -7.60 -2.28 5.31
CA HIS A 388 -7.46 -2.95 6.60
C HIS A 388 -7.95 -4.38 6.48
N VAL A 389 -7.01 -5.33 6.41
CA VAL A 389 -7.32 -6.76 6.47
C VAL A 389 -7.38 -7.17 7.92
N PRO A 390 -8.57 -7.51 8.44
CA PRO A 390 -8.70 -7.88 9.84
C PRO A 390 -7.92 -9.17 10.10
N VAL A 391 -7.15 -9.18 11.18
CA VAL A 391 -6.52 -10.40 11.67
C VAL A 391 -7.37 -10.91 12.83
N PRO A 392 -7.95 -12.13 12.76
CA PRO A 392 -8.85 -12.64 13.80
C PRO A 392 -8.04 -13.08 15.01
N ALA A 393 -7.45 -12.12 15.74
CA ALA A 393 -6.41 -12.40 16.72
C ALA A 393 -6.83 -13.35 17.83
N ALA A 394 -8.09 -13.24 18.26
CA ALA A 394 -8.67 -14.10 19.28
C ALA A 394 -8.90 -15.55 18.81
N ALA A 395 -8.98 -15.77 17.49
CA ALA A 395 -9.14 -17.09 16.90
C ALA A 395 -7.81 -17.70 16.48
N ILE A 396 -6.70 -16.96 16.49
CA ILE A 396 -5.39 -17.51 16.15
C ILE A 396 -4.68 -17.93 17.42
N VAL A 397 -4.35 -19.21 17.52
CA VAL A 397 -3.58 -19.76 18.64
C VAL A 397 -2.31 -20.42 18.10
N CYS A 398 -1.19 -20.19 18.80
CA CYS A 398 0.12 -20.63 18.35
C CYS A 398 0.71 -21.66 19.32
N SER A 399 1.35 -22.67 18.75
CA SER A 399 2.05 -23.71 19.48
C SER A 399 3.49 -23.75 19.04
N ASN A 400 4.35 -22.98 19.73
CA ASN A 400 5.75 -22.80 19.37
C ASN A 400 6.42 -24.16 19.14
N PRO A 401 6.83 -24.48 17.90
CA PRO A 401 7.39 -25.78 17.59
C PRO A 401 8.71 -25.96 18.33
N GLN A 402 8.87 -27.06 19.06
CA GLN A 402 10.10 -27.34 19.79
C GLN A 402 11.28 -27.43 18.81
N GLY A 403 12.26 -26.53 18.96
CA GLY A 403 13.46 -26.50 18.14
C GLY A 403 13.27 -25.86 16.75
N GLY A 404 12.17 -25.14 16.51
CA GLY A 404 12.04 -24.30 15.31
C GLY A 404 13.01 -23.11 15.38
N SER A 405 13.64 -22.77 14.25
CA SER A 405 14.67 -21.73 14.17
C SER A 405 14.22 -20.33 14.62
N TYR A 406 12.90 -20.08 14.71
CA TYR A 406 12.32 -18.79 15.12
C TYR A 406 11.25 -18.93 16.21
N ALA A 407 11.20 -20.08 16.88
CA ALA A 407 10.17 -20.37 17.89
C ALA A 407 10.26 -19.46 19.13
N ASP A 408 11.46 -18.93 19.42
CA ASP A 408 11.69 -18.08 20.59
C ASP A 408 11.14 -16.66 20.42
N SER A 409 10.94 -16.19 19.18
CA SER A 409 10.33 -14.89 18.89
C SER A 409 8.81 -14.95 18.73
N CYS A 410 8.21 -16.15 18.82
CA CYS A 410 6.77 -16.37 18.75
C CYS A 410 6.12 -15.94 20.07
N GLY A 411 5.87 -14.63 20.20
CA GLY A 411 5.20 -13.99 21.33
C GLY A 411 3.68 -14.21 21.35
N ALA A 412 2.94 -13.38 22.08
CA ALA A 412 1.49 -13.52 22.25
C ALA A 412 0.66 -13.24 20.98
N LEU A 413 1.22 -12.54 19.99
CA LEU A 413 0.59 -12.28 18.69
C LEU A 413 1.61 -12.58 17.58
N PRO A 414 1.30 -13.46 16.61
CA PRO A 414 2.27 -13.90 15.62
C PRO A 414 2.63 -12.84 14.57
N TRP A 415 1.88 -11.74 14.46
CA TRP A 415 2.16 -10.62 13.53
C TRP A 415 2.86 -9.43 14.20
N VAL A 416 3.52 -9.64 15.35
CA VAL A 416 4.55 -8.70 15.80
C VAL A 416 5.72 -8.83 14.84
N ILE A 417 5.77 -7.94 13.85
CA ILE A 417 6.80 -7.92 12.82
C ILE A 417 7.66 -6.69 13.09
N GLY A 418 8.74 -6.85 13.83
CA GLY A 418 9.61 -5.75 14.29
C GLY A 418 9.36 -5.31 15.73
N ASP A 419 9.96 -4.18 16.11
CA ASP A 419 10.01 -3.70 17.51
C ASP A 419 8.65 -3.24 18.07
N GLU A 420 7.62 -3.07 17.24
CA GLU A 420 6.29 -2.58 17.63
C GLU A 420 5.52 -3.46 18.63
N GLY A 421 5.90 -4.73 18.80
CA GLY A 421 5.33 -5.60 19.83
C GLY A 421 6.15 -5.71 21.11
N ALA A 422 7.31 -5.05 21.19
CA ALA A 422 7.81 -4.64 22.49
C ALA A 422 6.80 -3.59 22.96
N GLU A 423 5.90 -3.97 23.89
CA GLU A 423 5.00 -3.00 24.50
C GLU A 423 5.81 -1.72 24.77
N PRO A 424 5.33 -0.53 24.36
CA PRO A 424 6.00 0.69 24.76
C PRO A 424 6.21 0.54 26.25
N LEU A 425 7.44 0.63 26.74
CA LEU A 425 7.74 0.54 28.16
C LEU A 425 6.92 1.64 28.85
N THR A 426 5.68 1.32 29.18
CA THR A 426 4.76 2.27 29.77
C THR A 426 5.29 2.41 31.18
N CYS A 427 5.68 3.62 31.52
CA CYS A 427 6.10 3.97 32.87
C CYS A 427 4.93 3.87 33.88
N ASP A 428 3.81 3.25 33.48
CA ASP A 428 2.53 3.18 34.19
C ASP A 428 2.33 1.89 34.99
N SER A 429 3.33 1.02 35.12
CA SER A 429 3.29 -0.04 36.17
C SER A 429 3.59 0.57 37.55
N ALA A 430 2.67 1.43 37.98
CA ALA A 430 2.58 2.03 39.30
C ALA A 430 2.14 0.99 40.33
N GLU A 431 3.06 0.12 40.74
CA GLU A 431 2.93 -0.57 42.03
C GLU A 431 4.30 -0.88 42.64
N LEU A 432 5.04 0.18 43.00
CA LEU A 432 5.83 0.24 44.24
C LEU A 432 6.39 1.65 44.43
N GLN A 433 6.21 2.14 45.65
CA GLN A 433 6.56 3.46 46.13
C GLN A 433 8.08 3.67 46.14
N ASP A 434 8.60 4.34 45.14
CA ASP A 434 9.76 5.23 45.21
C ASP A 434 9.92 5.81 43.80
N GLU A 435 9.68 7.12 43.66
CA GLU A 435 9.72 7.80 42.36
C GLU A 435 11.09 7.60 41.69
N PRO A 436 11.17 6.90 40.55
CA PRO A 436 12.32 6.98 39.68
C PRO A 436 12.07 8.17 38.74
N GLU A 437 12.95 9.17 38.80
CA GLU A 437 13.05 10.15 37.73
C GLU A 437 13.21 9.40 36.40
N CYS A 438 12.27 9.60 35.46
CA CYS A 438 12.44 9.17 34.08
C CYS A 438 13.71 9.82 33.52
N SER A 439 14.82 9.08 33.56
CA SER A 439 16.06 9.45 32.91
C SER A 439 15.84 9.41 31.39
N PRO A 440 16.05 10.53 30.66
CA PRO A 440 15.79 10.63 29.23
C PRO A 440 16.98 10.06 28.45
N GLU A 441 17.07 8.75 28.28
CA GLU A 441 18.27 8.15 27.68
C GLU A 441 18.22 7.84 26.17
N SER A 442 17.14 8.15 25.46
CA SER A 442 17.27 8.32 24.00
C SER A 442 16.20 9.21 23.40
N CYS A 443 16.65 10.28 22.76
CA CYS A 443 15.83 11.08 21.87
C CYS A 443 15.50 10.25 20.63
N CYS A 444 14.23 10.15 20.25
CA CYS A 444 13.85 9.48 19.00
C CYS A 444 14.39 10.25 17.77
N LYS A 445 14.66 11.56 17.96
CA LYS A 445 15.15 12.47 16.93
C LYS A 445 15.94 13.60 17.57
N VAL A 446 17.12 13.92 17.03
CA VAL A 446 17.98 15.01 17.50
C VAL A 446 17.98 16.14 16.47
N CYS A 447 17.58 17.33 16.90
CA CYS A 447 17.39 18.51 16.07
C CYS A 447 18.68 19.35 16.02
N VAL A 448 19.46 19.17 14.95
CA VAL A 448 20.70 19.94 14.71
C VAL A 448 20.37 21.14 13.81
N ASN A 449 20.79 22.35 14.21
CA ASN A 449 20.42 23.64 13.55
C ASN A 449 18.90 23.89 13.47
N SER A 450 18.15 23.28 14.38
CA SER A 450 16.70 23.36 14.50
C SER A 450 16.36 23.13 15.97
N LYS A 451 15.09 23.25 16.36
CA LYS A 451 14.64 22.91 17.71
C LYS A 451 13.51 21.91 17.74
N ALA A 452 13.44 21.14 18.81
CA ALA A 452 12.42 20.14 19.03
C ALA A 452 11.04 20.76 19.24
N CYS A 453 10.02 20.14 18.64
CA CYS A 453 8.61 20.45 18.84
C CYS A 453 7.77 19.19 18.69
N GLY A 454 7.27 18.66 19.82
CA GLY A 454 6.64 17.34 19.84
C GLY A 454 7.61 16.26 19.37
N ASN A 455 7.22 15.55 18.30
CA ASN A 455 8.04 14.50 17.69
C ASN A 455 8.80 14.97 16.43
N SER A 456 8.89 16.29 16.20
CA SER A 456 9.48 16.91 15.00
C SER A 456 10.53 17.96 15.34
N CYS A 457 11.34 18.33 14.35
CA CYS A 457 12.27 19.46 14.41
C CYS A 457 11.71 20.61 13.59
N ILE A 458 11.67 21.81 14.17
CA ILE A 458 11.22 23.04 13.52
C ILE A 458 12.37 24.04 13.42
N ALA A 459 12.25 25.04 12.54
CA ALA A 459 13.26 26.09 12.46
C ALA A 459 13.42 26.82 13.82
N GLU A 460 14.64 27.26 14.12
CA GLU A 460 15.00 27.88 15.40
C GLU A 460 14.12 29.10 15.76
N ASP A 461 13.67 29.85 14.75
CA ASP A 461 12.86 31.05 14.87
C ASP A 461 11.34 30.78 14.97
N GLN A 462 10.88 29.55 14.71
CA GLN A 462 9.46 29.20 14.81
C GLN A 462 9.03 28.94 16.25
N THR A 463 7.79 29.24 16.64
CA THR A 463 7.30 28.92 17.99
C THR A 463 6.60 27.58 18.02
N CYS A 464 7.01 26.69 18.92
CA CYS A 464 6.35 25.39 19.09
C CYS A 464 5.02 25.55 19.85
N SER A 465 3.93 25.04 19.27
CA SER A 465 2.61 24.95 19.93
C SER A 465 2.25 23.52 20.34
N GLN A 466 3.13 22.55 20.12
CA GLN A 466 2.94 21.16 20.55
C GLN A 466 3.51 20.94 21.96
N PRO A 467 2.92 20.03 22.75
CA PRO A 467 3.54 19.56 23.98
C PRO A 467 4.91 18.91 23.69
N PRO A 468 5.82 18.81 24.67
CA PRO A 468 7.06 18.06 24.52
C PRO A 468 6.81 16.63 24.03
N GLY A 469 7.60 16.17 23.06
CA GLY A 469 7.56 14.81 22.54
C GLY A 469 8.95 14.18 22.55
N CYS A 470 9.20 13.21 21.67
CA CYS A 470 10.45 12.45 21.69
C CYS A 470 11.63 13.10 20.94
N ALA A 471 11.42 14.24 20.27
CA ALA A 471 12.50 15.00 19.65
C ALA A 471 13.25 15.83 20.71
N CYS A 472 14.57 15.97 20.56
CA CYS A 472 15.42 16.75 21.44
C CYS A 472 16.29 17.75 20.67
N ASP A 473 16.68 18.83 21.32
CA ASP A 473 17.66 19.77 20.80
C ASP A 473 19.07 19.12 20.82
N GLY A 474 19.83 19.29 19.73
CA GLY A 474 21.11 18.60 19.46
C GLY A 474 22.36 19.45 19.45
#